data_AF-F8GY32-F1
#
_entry.id   AF-F8GY32-F1
#
_cell.length_a   1.000
_cell.length_b   1.000
_cell.length_c   1.000
_cell.angle_alpha   90.00
_cell.angle_beta   90.00
_cell.angle_gamma   90.00
#
_symmetry.space_group_name_H-M   'P 1'
#
loop_
_entity.id
_entity.type
_entity.pdbx_description
1 polymer ?
#
loop_
_entity_poly.entity_id
_entity_poly.type
_entity_poly.pdbx_seq_one_letter_code
_entity_poly.pdbx_strand_id
1 'polypeptide(L)'
;MKEIDLGSRPRDERAFAAPGEQYYRELATIAALAYRRMLDRVFWHPPADVLRFEVRAIPASNGTEYTVTAILDGIGEVWFDYDSLPARWDSIAVFEVSWSLSQLHAAEHGMECVSFEKPGGRPGNELMPDYSSTQDPAEAARDRWKVLNRLRKATERLG
;
A
#
# COMPACT_ATOMS: atom_id res chain seq x y z
N MET A 1 -0.84 -22.17 1.83
CA MET A 1 -0.41 -20.95 1.12
C MET A 1 -1.17 -20.73 -0.18
N LYS A 2 -1.83 -19.58 -0.31
CA LYS A 2 -2.54 -19.10 -1.50
C LYS A 2 -2.03 -17.70 -1.83
N GLU A 3 -1.90 -17.39 -3.12
CA GLU A 3 -1.43 -16.09 -3.58
C GLU A 3 -2.46 -15.44 -4.51
N ILE A 4 -2.67 -14.13 -4.36
CA ILE A 4 -3.65 -13.36 -5.12
C ILE A 4 -2.99 -12.06 -5.60
N ASP A 5 -2.93 -11.84 -6.91
CA ASP A 5 -2.49 -10.57 -7.48
C ASP A 5 -3.59 -9.52 -7.31
N LEU A 6 -3.25 -8.38 -6.70
CA LEU A 6 -4.14 -7.27 -6.42
C LEU A 6 -3.91 -6.07 -7.35
N GLY A 7 -2.96 -6.18 -8.28
CA GLY A 7 -2.53 -5.08 -9.13
C GLY A 7 -1.64 -4.07 -8.39
N SER A 8 -1.40 -2.91 -8.98
CA SER A 8 -0.40 -1.94 -8.53
C SER A 8 -0.94 -0.78 -7.69
N ARG A 9 -2.27 -0.68 -7.54
CA ARG A 9 -2.98 0.48 -6.96
C ARG A 9 -4.46 0.18 -6.69
N PRO A 10 -5.18 1.05 -5.96
CA PRO A 10 -6.63 0.97 -5.81
C PRO A 10 -7.36 0.95 -7.17
N ARG A 11 -8.51 0.27 -7.19
CA ARG A 11 -9.21 -0.12 -8.43
C ARG A 11 -9.58 1.06 -9.33
N ASP A 12 -10.05 2.17 -8.75
CA ASP A 12 -10.61 3.30 -9.49
C ASP A 12 -9.58 4.43 -9.70
N GLU A 13 -8.33 4.23 -9.25
CA GLU A 13 -7.25 5.20 -9.45
C GLU A 13 -6.73 5.16 -10.90
N ARG A 14 -5.80 6.05 -11.24
CA ARG A 14 -5.06 5.99 -12.50
C ARG A 14 -3.62 5.57 -12.24
N ALA A 15 -3.00 4.94 -13.22
CA ALA A 15 -1.56 4.70 -13.16
C ALA A 15 -0.84 6.04 -13.34
N PHE A 16 0.26 6.26 -12.60
CA PHE A 16 1.08 7.46 -12.75
C PHE A 16 1.85 7.47 -14.08
N ALA A 17 2.22 6.29 -14.57
CA ALA A 17 2.87 6.08 -15.85
C ALA A 17 2.48 4.73 -16.45
N ALA A 18 2.49 4.63 -17.76
CA ALA A 18 2.35 3.38 -18.51
C ALA A 18 3.72 2.72 -18.78
N PRO A 19 3.78 1.39 -18.96
CA PRO A 19 5.00 0.71 -19.38
C PRO A 19 5.60 1.34 -20.65
N GLY A 20 6.90 1.66 -20.60
CA GLY A 20 7.62 2.33 -21.68
C GLY A 20 7.68 3.85 -21.57
N GLU A 21 6.94 4.47 -20.66
CA GLU A 21 7.06 5.90 -20.35
C GLU A 21 8.29 6.19 -19.47
N GLN A 22 8.76 7.43 -19.53
CA GLN A 22 9.87 7.91 -18.68
C GLN A 22 9.49 7.75 -17.20
N TYR A 23 10.45 7.30 -16.40
CA TYR A 23 10.27 7.03 -14.95
C TYR A 23 9.22 5.97 -14.61
N TYR A 24 8.77 5.16 -15.58
CA TYR A 24 7.74 4.15 -15.33
C TYR A 24 8.09 3.23 -14.14
N ARG A 25 9.34 2.76 -14.08
CA ARG A 25 9.80 1.85 -13.02
C ARG A 25 9.65 2.51 -11.64
N GLU A 26 10.14 3.72 -11.51
CA GLU A 26 10.14 4.50 -10.27
C GLU A 26 8.70 4.79 -9.84
N LEU A 27 7.88 5.31 -10.75
CA LEU A 27 6.49 5.68 -10.51
C LEU A 27 5.60 4.46 -10.18
N ALA A 28 5.77 3.35 -10.91
CA ALA A 28 5.05 2.11 -10.63
C ALA A 28 5.45 1.51 -9.27
N THR A 29 6.74 1.58 -8.92
CA THR A 29 7.24 1.12 -7.62
C THR A 29 6.69 1.98 -6.48
N ILE A 30 6.66 3.31 -6.64
CA ILE A 30 6.05 4.23 -5.66
C ILE A 30 4.58 3.89 -5.42
N ALA A 31 3.81 3.73 -6.51
CA ALA A 31 2.39 3.36 -6.42
C ALA A 31 2.18 2.02 -5.70
N ALA A 32 2.91 0.98 -6.11
CA ALA A 32 2.78 -0.36 -5.54
C ALA A 32 3.17 -0.40 -4.05
N LEU A 33 4.22 0.32 -3.64
CA LEU A 33 4.64 0.38 -2.24
C LEU A 33 3.63 1.13 -1.36
N ALA A 34 3.06 2.24 -1.85
CA ALA A 34 2.00 2.97 -1.15
C ALA A 34 0.73 2.10 -1.04
N TYR A 35 0.38 1.39 -2.10
CA TYR A 35 -0.77 0.48 -2.10
C TYR A 35 -0.58 -0.68 -1.12
N ARG A 36 0.60 -1.29 -1.09
CA ARG A 36 0.96 -2.33 -0.11
C ARG A 36 0.75 -1.85 1.33
N ARG A 37 1.24 -0.66 1.67
CA ARG A 37 1.07 -0.09 3.03
C ARG A 37 -0.37 0.29 3.33
N MET A 38 -1.11 0.77 2.33
CA MET A 38 -2.55 1.00 2.46
C MET A 38 -3.28 -0.31 2.76
N LEU A 39 -2.96 -1.39 2.07
CA LEU A 39 -3.53 -2.71 2.31
C LEU A 39 -3.19 -3.22 3.72
N ASP A 40 -1.97 -3.01 4.21
CA ASP A 40 -1.64 -3.32 5.62
C ASP A 40 -2.61 -2.61 6.58
N ARG A 41 -2.95 -1.34 6.34
CA ARG A 41 -3.90 -0.59 7.18
C ARG A 41 -5.35 -1.08 7.02
N VAL A 42 -5.83 -1.26 5.79
CA VAL A 42 -7.18 -1.72 5.47
C VAL A 42 -7.48 -3.08 6.07
N PHE A 43 -6.47 -3.95 6.15
CA PHE A 43 -6.56 -5.26 6.78
C PHE A 43 -6.10 -5.27 8.25
N TRP A 44 -6.00 -4.08 8.86
CA TRP A 44 -5.70 -3.84 10.27
C TRP A 44 -4.40 -4.53 10.76
N HIS A 45 -3.33 -4.35 9.99
CA HIS A 45 -1.98 -4.84 10.25
C HIS A 45 -1.94 -6.34 10.58
N PRO A 46 -2.27 -7.20 9.60
CA PRO A 46 -2.34 -8.64 9.83
C PRO A 46 -0.99 -9.23 10.28
N PRO A 47 -1.01 -10.30 11.09
CA PRO A 47 0.19 -11.11 11.31
C PRO A 47 0.76 -11.62 10.00
N ALA A 48 2.06 -11.43 9.77
CA ALA A 48 2.70 -11.70 8.48
C ALA A 48 2.76 -13.20 8.10
N ASP A 49 2.57 -14.09 9.07
CA ASP A 49 2.42 -15.53 8.92
C ASP A 49 0.99 -15.95 8.54
N VAL A 50 0.03 -15.03 8.59
CA VAL A 50 -1.38 -15.27 8.24
C VAL A 50 -1.77 -14.58 6.94
N LEU A 51 -1.48 -13.27 6.84
CA LEU A 51 -1.72 -12.47 5.65
C LEU A 51 -0.61 -11.42 5.56
N ARG A 52 0.06 -11.38 4.41
CA ARG A 52 1.00 -10.29 4.09
C ARG A 52 0.86 -9.85 2.65
N PHE A 53 1.28 -8.63 2.39
CA PHE A 53 1.27 -8.03 1.06
C PHE A 53 2.71 -7.78 0.60
N GLU A 54 3.04 -8.25 -0.59
CA GLU A 54 4.38 -8.12 -1.17
C GLU A 54 4.31 -7.40 -2.52
N VAL A 55 5.20 -6.44 -2.75
CA VAL A 55 5.39 -5.88 -4.08
C VAL A 55 6.25 -6.84 -4.90
N ARG A 56 5.78 -7.23 -6.08
CA ARG A 56 6.48 -8.13 -6.99
C ARG A 56 6.68 -7.45 -8.34
N ALA A 57 7.85 -7.70 -8.92
CA ALA A 57 8.17 -7.35 -10.30
C ALA A 57 7.83 -8.56 -11.18
N ILE A 58 6.78 -8.44 -11.98
CA ILE A 58 6.24 -9.51 -12.82
C ILE A 58 6.59 -9.22 -14.29
N PRO A 59 7.28 -10.11 -15.00
CA PRO A 59 7.49 -9.97 -16.44
C PRO A 59 6.17 -9.92 -17.21
N ALA A 60 6.02 -8.95 -18.10
CA ALA A 60 4.84 -8.75 -18.94
C ALA A 60 5.24 -8.49 -20.41
N SER A 61 4.27 -8.55 -21.31
CA SER A 61 4.52 -8.37 -22.76
C SER A 61 5.08 -6.99 -23.13
N ASN A 62 4.85 -5.99 -22.30
CA ASN A 62 5.27 -4.59 -22.48
C ASN A 62 6.41 -4.17 -21.51
N GLY A 63 7.02 -5.12 -20.79
CA GLY A 63 8.11 -4.84 -19.85
C GLY A 63 7.96 -5.59 -18.53
N THR A 64 7.96 -4.86 -17.42
CA THR A 64 7.84 -5.42 -16.07
C THR A 64 6.77 -4.67 -15.32
N GLU A 65 5.75 -5.38 -14.85
CA GLU A 65 4.70 -4.80 -14.01
C GLU A 65 5.10 -4.91 -12.53
N TYR A 66 4.81 -3.86 -11.76
CA TYR A 66 5.04 -3.85 -10.31
C TYR A 66 3.70 -3.94 -9.61
N THR A 67 3.33 -5.14 -9.15
CA THR A 67 2.02 -5.41 -8.53
C THR A 67 2.16 -5.80 -7.07
N VAL A 68 1.08 -5.67 -6.31
CA VAL A 68 0.99 -6.13 -4.93
C VAL A 68 0.30 -7.48 -4.92
N THR A 69 0.96 -8.49 -4.38
CA THR A 69 0.41 -9.83 -4.18
C THR A 69 0.05 -10.02 -2.70
N ALA A 70 -1.18 -10.44 -2.42
CA ALA A 70 -1.56 -10.96 -1.12
C ALA A 70 -1.10 -12.42 -1.00
N ILE A 71 -0.41 -12.73 0.09
CA ILE A 71 0.01 -14.08 0.46
C ILE A 71 -0.76 -14.49 1.70
N LEU A 72 -1.59 -15.52 1.55
CA LEU A 72 -2.49 -16.03 2.57
C LEU A 72 -1.98 -17.38 3.06
N ASP A 73 -1.85 -17.56 4.36
CA ASP A 73 -1.52 -18.85 4.96
C ASP A 73 -2.34 -19.14 6.22
N GLY A 74 -2.52 -20.43 6.52
CA GLY A 74 -3.39 -20.87 7.61
C GLY A 74 -4.79 -20.26 7.54
N ILE A 75 -5.12 -19.39 8.51
CA ILE A 75 -6.40 -18.67 8.57
C ILE A 75 -6.46 -17.41 7.69
N GLY A 76 -5.51 -17.21 6.78
CA GLY A 76 -5.40 -16.02 5.92
C GLY A 76 -6.66 -15.74 5.10
N GLU A 77 -7.41 -16.77 4.70
CA GLU A 77 -8.68 -16.62 3.98
C GLU A 77 -9.80 -16.01 4.84
N VAL A 78 -9.68 -16.03 6.17
CA VAL A 78 -10.59 -15.33 7.07
C VAL A 78 -10.22 -13.85 7.18
N TRP A 79 -8.93 -13.53 7.12
CA TRP A 79 -8.43 -12.17 7.19
C TRP A 79 -8.71 -11.39 5.91
N PHE A 80 -8.47 -12.03 4.77
CA PHE A 80 -8.60 -11.44 3.44
C PHE A 80 -10.04 -11.48 2.93
N ASP A 81 -10.47 -10.39 2.32
CA ASP A 81 -11.79 -10.22 1.74
C ASP A 81 -11.68 -9.26 0.56
N TYR A 82 -12.07 -9.71 -0.62
CA TYR A 82 -11.91 -8.96 -1.86
C TYR A 82 -12.75 -7.68 -1.85
N ASP A 83 -13.92 -7.70 -1.20
CA ASP A 83 -14.81 -6.54 -1.11
C ASP A 83 -14.26 -5.45 -0.16
N SER A 84 -13.21 -5.77 0.60
CA SER A 84 -12.49 -4.80 1.43
C SER A 84 -11.38 -4.07 0.67
N LEU A 85 -11.06 -4.44 -0.57
CA LEU A 85 -10.06 -3.73 -1.36
C LEU A 85 -10.49 -2.28 -1.61
N PRO A 86 -9.58 -1.31 -1.45
CA PRO A 86 -9.94 0.09 -1.58
C PRO A 86 -10.16 0.46 -3.05
N ALA A 87 -11.17 1.30 -3.27
CA ALA A 87 -11.44 1.87 -4.59
C ALA A 87 -10.50 3.04 -4.91
N ARG A 88 -10.09 3.80 -3.90
CA ARG A 88 -9.30 5.03 -4.00
C ARG A 88 -8.20 5.07 -2.94
N TRP A 89 -7.24 5.98 -3.07
CA TRP A 89 -6.24 6.22 -2.03
C TRP A 89 -6.86 6.77 -0.74
N ASP A 90 -6.40 6.30 0.43
CA ASP A 90 -6.62 6.99 1.71
C ASP A 90 -5.71 8.21 1.84
N SER A 91 -5.97 9.06 2.85
CA SER A 91 -5.18 10.26 3.11
C SER A 91 -3.69 9.94 3.28
N ILE A 92 -3.37 8.90 4.04
CA ILE A 92 -1.98 8.48 4.28
C ILE A 92 -1.28 8.15 2.96
N ALA A 93 -1.87 7.30 2.11
CA ALA A 93 -1.28 6.92 0.84
C ALA A 93 -1.11 8.13 -0.09
N VAL A 94 -2.02 9.09 -0.07
CA VAL A 94 -1.86 10.36 -0.81
C VAL A 94 -0.63 11.12 -0.34
N PHE A 95 -0.41 11.25 0.97
CA PHE A 95 0.78 11.90 1.53
C PHE A 95 2.06 11.11 1.23
N GLU A 96 2.04 9.79 1.36
CA GLU A 96 3.18 8.93 1.04
C GLU A 96 3.58 9.04 -0.44
N VAL A 97 2.61 8.98 -1.36
CA VAL A 97 2.85 9.16 -2.79
C VAL A 97 3.41 10.55 -3.06
N SER A 98 2.80 11.60 -2.52
CA SER A 98 3.24 12.99 -2.74
C SER A 98 4.67 13.21 -2.24
N TRP A 99 4.99 12.64 -1.08
CA TRP A 99 6.35 12.62 -0.54
C TRP A 99 7.33 11.93 -1.50
N SER A 100 7.03 10.69 -1.89
CA SER A 100 7.92 9.91 -2.76
C SER A 100 8.12 10.57 -4.13
N LEU A 101 7.08 11.20 -4.70
CA LEU A 101 7.19 11.96 -5.94
C LEU A 101 8.05 13.21 -5.78
N SER A 102 7.95 13.90 -4.64
CA SER A 102 8.80 15.06 -4.34
C SER A 102 10.27 14.66 -4.19
N GLN A 103 10.53 13.52 -3.53
CA GLN A 103 11.88 12.95 -3.43
C GLN A 103 12.44 12.57 -4.80
N LEU A 104 11.63 11.93 -5.66
CA LEU A 104 12.04 11.57 -7.02
C LEU A 104 12.37 12.84 -7.84
N HIS A 105 11.50 13.84 -7.80
CA HIS A 105 11.71 15.10 -8.51
C HIS A 105 12.98 15.82 -8.03
N ALA A 106 13.21 15.88 -6.72
CA ALA A 106 14.40 16.49 -6.14
C ALA A 106 15.68 15.77 -6.62
N ALA A 107 15.68 14.43 -6.61
CA ALA A 107 16.80 13.62 -7.07
C ALA A 107 17.12 13.84 -8.56
N GLU A 108 16.10 13.88 -9.41
CA GLU A 108 16.26 14.09 -10.86
C GLU A 108 16.84 15.47 -11.22
N HIS A 109 16.56 16.49 -10.41
CA HIS A 109 17.01 17.85 -10.66
C HIS A 109 18.18 18.30 -9.77
N GLY A 110 18.76 17.41 -8.97
CA GLY A 110 19.84 17.73 -8.03
C GLY A 110 19.45 18.80 -7.01
N MET A 111 18.16 18.85 -6.64
CA MET A 111 17.61 19.81 -5.68
C MET A 111 17.55 19.19 -4.29
N GLU A 112 17.61 20.02 -3.25
CA GLU A 112 17.22 19.59 -1.90
C GLU A 112 15.69 19.48 -1.83
N CYS A 113 15.17 18.37 -1.31
CA CYS A 113 13.73 18.22 -1.16
C CYS A 113 13.20 19.16 -0.07
N VAL A 114 12.22 19.98 -0.43
CA VAL A 114 11.50 20.82 0.53
C VAL A 114 10.37 19.99 1.12
N SER A 115 10.63 19.34 2.25
CA SER A 115 9.62 18.59 2.99
C SER A 115 8.71 19.49 3.81
N PHE A 116 7.39 19.31 3.68
CA PHE A 116 6.42 19.87 4.63
C PHE A 116 6.61 19.12 5.97
N GLU A 117 7.14 19.82 6.96
CA GLU A 117 7.36 19.38 8.34
C GLU A 117 8.46 18.32 8.56
N LYS A 118 9.61 18.79 9.06
CA LYS A 118 10.60 17.95 9.75
C LYS A 118 10.23 17.81 11.23
N PRO A 119 9.76 16.65 11.73
CA PRO A 119 10.07 16.25 13.09
C PRO A 119 11.47 15.63 13.08
N GLY A 120 12.51 16.48 13.05
CA GLY A 120 13.90 16.11 13.35
C GLY A 120 14.50 14.93 12.57
N GLY A 121 14.89 15.14 11.31
CA GLY A 121 15.71 14.20 10.53
C GLY A 121 16.90 14.89 9.85
N ARG A 122 18.03 14.19 9.71
CA ARG A 122 19.16 14.68 8.88
C ARG A 122 18.79 14.55 7.40
N PRO A 123 19.08 15.57 6.57
CA PRO A 123 18.90 15.47 5.12
C PRO A 123 19.61 14.23 4.55
N GLY A 124 18.93 13.50 3.67
CA GLY A 124 19.50 12.32 2.98
C GLY A 124 19.40 10.99 3.72
N ASN A 125 18.77 10.93 4.89
CA ASN A 125 18.56 9.69 5.66
C ASN A 125 17.11 9.57 6.17
N GLU A 126 16.19 10.29 5.54
CA GLU A 126 14.83 10.49 6.06
C GLU A 126 13.99 9.25 5.77
N LEU A 127 13.74 8.48 6.83
CA LEU A 127 12.61 7.55 6.88
C LEU A 127 11.36 8.30 6.45
N MET A 128 10.50 7.64 5.66
CA MET A 128 9.22 8.22 5.25
C MET A 128 8.47 8.76 6.49
N PRO A 129 7.98 10.02 6.46
CA PRO A 129 7.29 10.59 7.61
C PRO A 129 6.09 9.73 8.03
N ASP A 130 5.82 9.71 9.33
CA ASP A 130 4.62 9.05 9.85
C ASP A 130 3.40 9.96 9.63
N TYR A 131 2.55 9.54 8.69
CA TYR A 131 1.29 10.22 8.38
C TYR A 131 0.08 9.63 9.12
N SER A 132 0.27 8.75 10.11
CA SER A 132 -0.82 8.10 10.84
C SER A 132 -1.83 9.09 11.44
N SER A 133 -1.38 10.29 11.84
CA SER A 133 -2.23 11.37 12.34
C SER A 133 -3.21 11.93 11.31
N THR A 134 -2.97 11.70 10.02
CA THR A 134 -3.83 12.14 8.90
C THR A 134 -4.95 11.14 8.58
N GLN A 135 -4.94 9.95 9.19
CA GLN A 135 -5.98 8.96 8.95
C GLN A 135 -7.32 9.42 9.53
N ASP A 136 -8.41 9.28 8.77
CA ASP A 136 -9.77 9.45 9.32
C ASP A 136 -10.01 8.40 10.43
N PRO A 137 -10.24 8.81 11.69
CA PRO A 137 -10.50 7.86 12.78
C PRO A 137 -11.70 6.96 12.52
N ALA A 138 -12.72 7.46 11.80
CA ALA A 138 -13.88 6.68 11.45
C ALA A 138 -13.56 5.62 10.39
N GLU A 139 -12.65 5.91 9.46
CA GLU A 139 -12.12 4.95 8.49
C GLU A 139 -11.34 3.84 9.18
N ALA A 140 -10.37 4.21 10.02
CA ALA A 140 -9.58 3.25 10.81
C ALA A 140 -10.48 2.33 11.66
N ALA A 141 -11.53 2.88 12.28
CA ALA A 141 -12.50 2.11 13.04
C ALA A 141 -13.32 1.15 12.17
N ARG A 142 -13.75 1.59 10.97
CA ARG A 142 -14.48 0.73 10.03
C ARG A 142 -13.64 -0.46 9.57
N ASP A 143 -12.38 -0.23 9.20
CA ASP A 143 -11.50 -1.28 8.71
C ASP A 143 -11.20 -2.32 9.80
N ARG A 144 -10.87 -1.86 11.01
CA ARG A 144 -10.75 -2.73 12.18
C ARG A 144 -12.02 -3.54 12.42
N TRP A 145 -13.19 -2.92 12.34
CA TRP A 145 -14.48 -3.58 12.58
C TRP A 145 -14.79 -4.66 11.54
N LYS A 146 -14.43 -4.45 10.26
CA LYS A 146 -14.58 -5.47 9.21
C LYS A 146 -13.75 -6.71 9.54
N VAL A 147 -12.48 -6.54 9.89
CA VAL A 147 -11.58 -7.65 10.26
C VAL A 147 -12.12 -8.41 11.47
N LEU A 148 -12.46 -7.70 12.55
CA LEU A 148 -12.99 -8.33 13.77
C LEU A 148 -14.27 -9.12 13.51
N ASN A 149 -15.18 -8.62 12.67
CA ASN A 149 -16.39 -9.37 12.33
C ASN A 149 -16.11 -10.63 11.52
N ARG A 150 -15.12 -10.61 10.61
CA ARG A 150 -14.73 -11.83 9.87
C ARG A 150 -14.16 -12.87 10.81
N LEU A 151 -13.24 -12.46 11.69
CA LEU A 151 -12.66 -13.34 12.71
C LEU A 151 -13.73 -13.95 13.62
N ARG A 152 -14.65 -13.13 14.15
CA ARG A 152 -15.74 -13.60 15.00
C ARG A 152 -16.63 -14.62 14.29
N LYS A 153 -17.06 -14.32 13.05
CA LYS A 153 -17.90 -15.23 12.26
C LYS A 153 -17.20 -16.56 11.97
N ALA A 154 -15.88 -16.57 11.80
CA ALA A 154 -15.12 -17.79 11.62
C ALA A 154 -15.08 -18.62 12.91
N THR A 155 -14.88 -17.98 14.07
CA THR A 155 -14.94 -18.67 15.37
C THR A 155 -16.31 -19.30 15.63
N GLU A 156 -17.40 -18.58 15.33
CA GLU A 156 -18.78 -19.07 15.48
C GLU A 156 -19.11 -20.26 14.57
N ARG A 157 -18.37 -20.47 13.46
CA ARG A 157 -18.55 -21.61 12.56
C ARG A 157 -17.75 -22.84 12.97
N LEU A 158 -16.75 -22.67 13.83
CA LEU A 158 -15.82 -23.70 14.27
C LEU A 158 -16.17 -24.27 15.65
N GLY A 159 -17.04 -23.60 16.41
CA GLY A 159 -17.61 -24.08 17.68
C GLY A 159 -19.00 -24.65 17.49
#